data_AF-A0A8T5BFV8-F1
#
_entry.id   AF-A0A8T5BFV8-F1
#
_cell.length_a   1.000
_cell.length_b   1.000
_cell.length_c   1.000
_cell.angle_alpha   90.00
_cell.angle_beta   90.00
_cell.angle_gamma   90.00
#
_symmetry.space_group_name_H-M   'P 1'
#
loop_
_entity.id
_entity.type
_entity.pdbx_description
1 polymer ?
#
loop_
_entity_poly.entity_id
_entity_poly.type
_entity_poly.pdbx_seq_one_letter_code
_entity_poly.pdbx_strand_id
1 'polypeptide(L)'
;MEEGNLPISEKLKVLKSFTLYKTGKWWSAVALIDSFGRKQIALYVWLNKDGKWKRNQKFIIHSKLEWLQIKEAVENFVLQLK
;
A
#
# COMPACT_ATOMS: atom_id res chain seq x y z
N MET A 1 3.25 15.96 7.82
CA MET A 1 2.52 14.69 7.62
C MET A 1 1.52 14.95 6.51
N GLU A 2 1.78 14.51 5.29
CA GLU A 2 0.85 14.77 4.18
C GLU A 2 -0.17 13.64 4.09
N GLU A 3 -1.36 13.89 4.64
CA GLU A 3 -2.58 13.14 4.36
C GLU A 3 -3.09 13.50 2.95
N GLY A 4 -2.33 13.13 1.91
CA GLY A 4 -2.81 13.22 0.55
C GLY A 4 -3.84 12.12 0.30
N ASN A 5 -5.04 12.48 -0.18
CA ASN A 5 -6.04 11.49 -0.60
C ASN A 5 -5.42 10.51 -1.61
N LEU A 6 -5.29 9.25 -1.21
CA LEU A 6 -4.75 8.21 -2.08
C LEU A 6 -5.69 8.02 -3.29
N PRO A 7 -5.17 7.80 -4.51
CA PRO A 7 -5.97 7.56 -5.71
C PRO A 7 -6.50 6.13 -5.69
N ILE A 8 -7.48 5.91 -4.83
CA ILE A 8 -8.19 4.65 -4.63
C ILE A 8 -9.67 4.81 -4.94
N SER A 9 -10.36 3.68 -5.10
CA SER A 9 -11.82 3.67 -5.30
C SER A 9 -12.53 4.27 -4.11
N GLU A 10 -13.51 5.16 -4.36
CA GLU A 10 -14.40 5.75 -3.35
C GLU A 10 -15.23 4.71 -2.59
N LYS A 11 -15.38 3.50 -3.14
CA LYS A 11 -16.02 2.37 -2.46
C LYS A 11 -15.22 1.84 -1.26
N LEU A 12 -13.96 2.24 -1.13
CA LEU A 12 -13.08 1.84 -0.02
C LEU A 12 -12.92 3.02 0.93
N LYS A 13 -13.03 2.76 2.23
CA LYS A 13 -12.79 3.78 3.25
C LYS A 13 -11.34 3.70 3.71
N VAL A 14 -10.54 4.75 3.48
CA VAL A 14 -9.20 4.85 4.08
C VAL A 14 -9.36 5.23 5.55
N LEU A 15 -8.82 4.40 6.44
CA LEU A 15 -8.79 4.67 7.88
C LEU A 15 -7.50 5.37 8.27
N LYS A 16 -6.37 4.93 7.72
CA LYS A 16 -5.04 5.54 7.89
C LYS A 16 -4.22 5.30 6.63
N SER A 17 -3.27 6.17 6.35
CA SER A 17 -2.32 5.94 5.26
C SER A 17 -0.93 6.49 5.59
N PHE A 18 0.06 5.95 4.88
CA PHE A 18 1.44 6.38 4.93
C PHE A 18 2.04 6.28 3.53
N THR A 19 2.49 7.40 2.96
CA THR A 19 3.22 7.40 1.69
C THR A 19 4.66 6.96 1.95
N LEU A 20 5.08 5.87 1.31
CA LEU A 20 6.46 5.36 1.39
C LEU A 20 7.40 6.23 0.53
N TYR A 21 6.96 6.57 -0.68
CA TYR A 21 7.64 7.52 -1.55
C TYR A 21 6.67 8.05 -2.61
N LYS A 22 6.96 9.23 -3.15
CA LYS A 22 6.24 9.81 -4.29
C LYS A 22 7.21 10.62 -5.14
N THR A 23 7.31 10.28 -6.43
CA THR A 23 8.11 10.96 -7.45
C THR A 23 7.20 11.47 -8.56
N GLY A 24 7.76 12.10 -9.60
CA GLY A 24 6.98 12.50 -10.78
C GLY A 24 6.34 11.30 -11.51
N LYS A 25 6.96 10.11 -11.43
CA LYS A 25 6.53 8.90 -12.14
C LYS A 25 5.87 7.85 -11.25
N TRP A 26 6.33 7.70 -10.01
CA TRP A 26 5.91 6.59 -9.14
C TRP A 26 5.41 7.08 -7.78
N TRP A 27 4.37 6.44 -7.26
CA TRP A 27 3.87 6.67 -5.91
C TRP A 27 3.66 5.33 -5.23
N SER A 28 4.22 5.14 -4.04
CA SER A 28 3.96 3.99 -3.18
C SER A 28 3.40 4.42 -1.83
N ALA A 29 2.39 3.72 -1.33
CA ALA A 29 1.82 3.97 -0.02
C ALA A 29 1.27 2.70 0.63
N VAL A 30 1.25 2.70 1.96
CA VAL A 30 0.54 1.72 2.79
C VAL A 30 -0.74 2.36 3.30
N ALA A 31 -1.86 1.65 3.24
CA ALA A 31 -3.15 2.14 3.71
C ALA A 31 -3.86 1.08 4.56
N LEU A 32 -4.30 1.46 5.76
CA LEU A 32 -5.30 0.70 6.48
C LEU A 32 -6.66 1.10 5.90
N ILE A 33 -7.38 0.16 5.31
CA ILE A 33 -8.67 0.40 4.68
C ILE A 33 -9.76 -0.47 5.28
N ASP A 34 -10.98 0.04 5.26
CA ASP A 34 -12.20 -0.75 5.42
C ASP A 34 -12.78 -1.03 4.03
N SER A 35 -12.96 -2.31 3.72
CA SER A 35 -13.53 -2.81 2.48
C SER A 35 -14.75 -3.65 2.81
N PHE A 36 -15.93 -3.05 2.66
CA PHE A 36 -17.22 -3.71 2.91
C PHE A 36 -17.32 -4.32 4.32
N GLY A 37 -16.88 -3.58 5.34
CA GLY A 37 -16.94 -3.98 6.75
C GLY A 37 -15.73 -4.80 7.22
N ARG A 38 -14.73 -5.02 6.35
CA ARG A 38 -13.51 -5.77 6.69
C ARG A 38 -12.29 -4.86 6.64
N LYS A 39 -11.57 -4.77 7.76
CA LYS A 39 -10.29 -4.06 7.84
C LYS A 39 -9.18 -4.88 7.19
N GLN A 40 -8.38 -4.23 6.37
CA GLN A 40 -7.21 -4.82 5.72
C GLN A 40 -6.14 -3.77 5.48
N ILE A 41 -4.88 -4.19 5.40
CA ILE A 41 -3.77 -3.31 5.02
C ILE A 41 -3.52 -3.50 3.53
N ALA A 42 -3.43 -2.40 2.80
CA ALA A 42 -3.17 -2.36 1.38
C ALA A 42 -1.85 -1.65 1.10
N LEU A 43 -0.93 -2.34 0.44
CA LEU A 43 0.27 -1.74 -0.14
C LEU A 43 -0.05 -1.42 -1.59
N TYR A 44 0.07 -0.16 -1.97
CA TYR A 44 -0.22 0.33 -3.30
C TYR A 44 1.04 0.84 -3.97
N VAL A 45 1.13 0.61 -5.28
CA VAL A 45 2.02 1.33 -6.17
C VAL A 45 1.20 1.89 -7.32
N TRP A 46 1.35 3.18 -7.60
CA TRP A 46 0.79 3.86 -8.76
C TRP A 46 1.88 4.35 -9.69
N LEU A 47 1.55 4.36 -10.97
CA LEU A 47 2.34 4.95 -12.04
C LEU A 47 1.59 6.18 -12.55
N ASN A 48 2.31 7.30 -12.69
CA ASN A 48 1.79 8.49 -13.33
C ASN A 48 1.80 8.28 -14.85
N LYS A 49 0.63 8.34 -15.47
CA LYS A 49 0.47 8.36 -16.92
C LYS A 49 -0.24 9.66 -17.30
N ASP A 50 0.52 10.58 -17.90
CA ASP A 50 0.02 11.87 -18.40
C ASP A 50 -0.72 12.69 -17.34
N GLY A 51 -0.11 12.81 -16.16
CA GLY A 51 -0.66 13.54 -15.01
C GLY A 51 -1.70 12.77 -14.20
N LYS A 52 -2.07 11.54 -14.61
CA LYS A 52 -3.04 10.70 -13.92
C LYS A 52 -2.38 9.50 -13.25
N TRP A 53 -2.59 9.38 -11.95
CA TRP A 53 -2.15 8.21 -11.17
C TRP A 53 -3.01 6.99 -11.49
N LYS A 54 -2.40 5.96 -12.06
CA LYS A 54 -3.05 4.66 -12.30
C LYS A 54 -2.41 3.61 -11.42
N ARG A 55 -3.23 2.78 -10.77
CA ARG A 55 -2.76 1.71 -9.90
C ARG A 55 -1.97 0.70 -10.73
N ASN A 56 -0.69 0.57 -10.42
CA ASN A 56 0.20 -0.41 -11.03
C ASN A 56 0.18 -1.72 -10.25
N GLN A 57 0.29 -1.66 -8.92
CA GLN A 57 0.26 -2.83 -8.04
C GLN A 57 -0.60 -2.56 -6.81
N LYS A 58 -1.17 -3.65 -6.28
CA LYS A 58 -1.90 -3.68 -5.01
C LYS A 58 -1.63 -5.03 -4.36
N PHE A 59 -1.11 -5.00 -3.14
CA PHE A 59 -0.98 -6.16 -2.28
C PHE A 59 -1.81 -5.95 -1.02
N ILE A 60 -2.52 -6.98 -0.58
CA ILE A 60 -3.43 -6.90 0.57
C ILE A 60 -2.99 -7.88 1.63
N ILE A 61 -3.01 -7.42 2.88
CA ILE A 61 -2.81 -8.21 4.08
C ILE A 61 -4.12 -8.18 4.86
N HIS A 62 -4.72 -9.35 5.04
CA HIS A 62 -6.03 -9.54 5.64
C HIS A 62 -5.95 -9.82 7.15
N SER A 63 -4.82 -10.34 7.63
CA SER A 63 -4.69 -10.75 9.03
C SER A 63 -3.31 -10.50 9.62
N LYS A 64 -3.25 -10.49 10.96
CA LYS A 64 -1.99 -10.42 11.71
C LYS A 64 -1.11 -11.64 11.46
N LEU A 65 -1.70 -12.83 11.33
CA LEU A 65 -0.94 -14.07 11.09
C LEU A 65 -0.24 -14.05 9.73
N GLU A 66 -0.98 -13.69 8.67
CA GLU A 66 -0.44 -13.51 7.32
C GLU A 66 0.70 -12.48 7.33
N TRP A 67 0.54 -11.36 8.03
CA TRP A 67 1.60 -10.38 8.16
C TRP A 67 2.86 -10.94 8.84
N LEU A 68 2.72 -11.72 9.91
CA LEU A 68 3.87 -12.27 10.62
C LEU A 68 4.66 -13.23 9.73
N GLN A 69 3.99 -14.07 8.95
CA GLN A 69 4.63 -14.97 7.99
C GLN A 69 5.36 -14.21 6.88
N ILE A 70 4.71 -13.19 6.30
CA ILE A 70 5.32 -12.34 5.27
C ILE A 70 6.54 -11.62 5.84
N LYS A 71 6.40 -11.02 7.03
CA LYS A 71 7.47 -10.29 7.69
C LYS A 71 8.67 -11.21 7.92
N GLU A 72 8.47 -12.38 8.51
CA GLU A 72 9.55 -13.33 8.76
C GLU A 72 10.29 -13.74 7.47
N ALA A 73 9.54 -14.08 6.41
CA ALA A 73 10.13 -14.43 5.12
C ALA A 73 10.92 -13.25 4.50
N VAL A 74 10.37 -12.03 4.56
CA VAL A 74 11.04 -10.83 4.05
C VAL A 74 12.31 -10.55 4.84
N GLU A 75 12.27 -10.55 6.17
CA GLU A 75 13.44 -10.29 7.03
C GLU A 75 14.56 -11.31 6.75
N ASN A 76 14.22 -12.60 6.58
CA ASN A 76 15.19 -13.64 6.23
C ASN A 76 15.90 -13.38 4.88
N PHE A 77 15.22 -12.74 3.93
CA PHE A 77 15.79 -12.41 2.61
C PHE A 77 16.46 -11.04 2.56
N VAL A 78 16.02 -10.09 3.38
CA VAL A 78 16.64 -8.75 3.48
C VAL A 78 18.12 -8.86 3.83
N LEU A 79 18.50 -9.83 4.67
CA LEU A 79 19.90 -10.11 5.01
C LEU A 79 20.78 -10.50 3.80
N GLN A 80 20.19 -10.84 2.67
CA GLN A 80 20.89 -11.23 1.43
C GLN A 80 20.97 -10.09 0.42
N LEU A 81 20.30 -8.96 0.67
CA LEU A 81 20.37 -7.79 -0.19
C LEU A 81 21.77 -7.16 -0.04
N LYS A 82 22.44 -6.94 -1.17
CA LYS A 82 23.76 -6.30 -1.25
C LYS A 82 23.66 -4.79 -1.16
#